data_AF-A0A820C9Z0-F1
#
_entry.id   AF-A0A820C9Z0-F1
#
_cell.length_a   1.000
_cell.length_b   1.000
_cell.length_c   1.000
_cell.angle_alpha   90.00
_cell.angle_beta   90.00
_cell.angle_gamma   90.00
#
_symmetry.space_group_name_H-M   'P 1'
#
loop_
_entity.id
_entity.type
_entity.pdbx_description
1 polymer ?
#
loop_
_entity_poly.entity_id
_entity_poly.type
_entity_poly.pdbx_seq_one_letter_code
_entity_poly.pdbx_strand_id
1 'polypeptide(L)'
;WWGHRIPAYFIKSNDIPPGDETDDQYWVSAHSYDEALEKAAKKFNVSKEKIQLEQDDDVLDTWFSSGLFPFSSFGWPMETDDLKRFFPTTLLETGHDILFFWVARMVMMSLELPDRLPFTDIYLHAIIRDAHGRKMSKTLGNVIDPLDVIN
;
A
#
# COMPACT_ATOMS: atom_id res chain seq x y z
N TRP A 1 13.64 -8.23 4.45
CA TRP A 1 12.51 -7.75 3.63
C TRP A 1 12.34 -6.27 3.86
N TRP A 2 12.30 -5.49 2.78
CA TRP A 2 11.89 -4.08 2.83
C TRP A 2 10.46 -4.03 2.28
N GLY A 3 9.51 -3.43 3.01
CA GLY A 3 8.11 -3.36 2.61
C GLY A 3 7.21 -4.46 3.16
N HIS A 4 5.92 -4.40 2.82
CA HIS A 4 4.91 -5.37 3.24
C HIS A 4 4.83 -6.49 2.18
N ARG A 5 5.02 -7.76 2.58
CA ARG A 5 4.86 -8.89 1.66
C ARG A 5 3.44 -8.98 1.14
N ILE A 6 3.31 -9.40 -0.12
CA ILE A 6 1.99 -9.61 -0.72
C ILE A 6 1.25 -10.71 0.06
N PRO A 7 -0.01 -10.49 0.48
CA PRO A 7 -0.78 -11.49 1.23
C PRO A 7 -1.40 -12.53 0.28
N ALA A 8 -0.62 -13.02 -0.69
CA ALA A 8 -1.00 -14.03 -1.67
C ALA A 8 -0.17 -15.30 -1.46
N TYR A 9 -0.83 -16.45 -1.61
CA TYR A 9 -0.25 -17.76 -1.37
C TYR A 9 -0.50 -18.67 -2.57
N PHE A 10 0.57 -19.25 -3.09
CA PHE A 10 0.54 -20.26 -4.14
C PHE A 10 0.25 -21.64 -3.54
N ILE A 11 -0.63 -22.40 -4.19
CA ILE A 11 -1.15 -23.68 -3.73
C ILE A 11 -0.38 -24.82 -4.41
N LYS A 12 0.27 -25.66 -3.61
CA LYS A 12 0.94 -26.90 -4.04
C LYS A 12 0.26 -28.11 -3.40
N SER A 13 -0.12 -29.11 -4.18
CA SER A 13 -0.62 -30.39 -3.68
C SER A 13 -0.42 -31.50 -4.72
N ASN A 14 -0.24 -32.73 -4.27
CA ASN A 14 -0.20 -33.91 -5.15
C ASN A 14 -1.60 -34.38 -5.58
N ASP A 15 -2.65 -33.91 -4.91
CA ASP A 15 -4.04 -34.30 -5.16
C ASP A 15 -4.80 -33.28 -6.04
N ILE A 16 -4.13 -32.21 -6.48
CA ILE A 16 -4.65 -31.23 -7.44
C ILE A 16 -3.85 -31.33 -8.75
N PRO A 17 -4.44 -30.98 -9.91
CA PRO A 17 -3.69 -30.92 -11.16
C PRO A 17 -2.45 -30.03 -11.00
N PRO A 18 -1.32 -30.35 -11.65
CA PRO A 18 -0.15 -29.49 -11.60
C PRO A 18 -0.47 -28.16 -12.28
N GLY A 19 -0.45 -27.08 -11.48
CA GLY A 19 -0.53 -25.70 -11.92
C GLY A 19 0.83 -25.05 -11.99
N ASP A 20 0.91 -23.95 -12.73
CA ASP A 20 2.06 -23.06 -12.77
C ASP A 20 1.73 -21.75 -12.02
N GLU A 21 2.75 -21.00 -11.61
CA GLU A 21 2.62 -19.71 -10.94
C GLU A 21 1.91 -18.66 -11.81
N THR A 22 1.83 -18.88 -13.12
CA THR A 22 1.07 -18.04 -14.06
C THR A 22 -0.45 -18.29 -14.06
N ASP A 23 -0.93 -19.31 -13.34
CA ASP A 23 -2.35 -19.65 -13.28
C ASP A 23 -3.00 -19.15 -11.97
N ASP A 24 -3.85 -18.12 -12.11
CA ASP A 24 -4.63 -17.49 -11.03
C ASP A 24 -5.47 -18.50 -10.22
N GLN A 25 -5.78 -19.68 -10.77
CA GLN A 25 -6.50 -20.73 -10.05
C GLN A 25 -5.69 -21.32 -8.89
N TYR A 26 -4.35 -21.21 -8.91
CA TYR A 26 -3.48 -21.73 -7.85
C TYR A 26 -3.10 -20.68 -6.81
N TRP A 27 -3.66 -19.48 -6.91
CA TRP A 27 -3.42 -18.41 -5.94
C TRP A 27 -4.65 -18.15 -5.04
N VAL A 28 -4.38 -17.84 -3.77
CA VAL A 28 -5.36 -17.35 -2.80
C VAL A 28 -4.78 -16.20 -1.99
N SER A 29 -5.57 -15.15 -1.75
CA SER A 29 -5.21 -14.07 -0.85
C SER A 29 -5.80 -14.29 0.55
N ALA A 30 -5.02 -14.01 1.59
CA ALA A 30 -5.44 -14.21 2.99
C ALA A 30 -4.60 -13.38 3.98
N HIS A 31 -5.17 -13.08 5.15
CA HIS A 31 -4.47 -12.36 6.23
C HIS A 31 -3.57 -13.29 7.07
N SER A 32 -3.80 -14.60 6.99
CA SER A 32 -3.00 -15.61 7.69
C SER A 32 -2.83 -16.87 6.86
N TYR A 33 -1.81 -17.66 7.21
CA TYR A 33 -1.55 -18.95 6.59
C TYR A 33 -2.72 -19.93 6.78
N ASP A 34 -3.35 -19.95 7.95
CA ASP A 34 -4.48 -20.83 8.25
C ASP A 34 -5.73 -20.46 7.42
N GLU A 35 -5.98 -19.16 7.24
CA GLU A 35 -7.05 -18.68 6.38
C GLU A 35 -6.77 -19.04 4.91
N ALA A 36 -5.52 -18.91 4.46
CA ALA A 36 -5.11 -19.32 3.13
C ALA A 36 -5.34 -20.83 2.90
N LEU A 37 -5.00 -21.67 3.88
CA LEU A 37 -5.23 -23.12 3.82
C LEU A 37 -6.72 -23.44 3.70
N GLU A 38 -7.57 -22.72 4.45
CA GLU A 38 -9.03 -22.88 4.36
C GLU A 38 -9.58 -22.52 2.98
N LYS A 39 -9.13 -21.40 2.42
CA LYS A 39 -9.53 -20.98 1.08
C LYS A 39 -9.06 -21.98 0.02
N ALA A 40 -7.81 -22.45 0.11
CA ALA A 40 -7.25 -23.42 -0.81
C ALA A 40 -7.99 -24.78 -0.75
N ALA A 41 -8.25 -25.30 0.45
CA ALA A 41 -8.97 -26.55 0.67
C ALA A 41 -10.39 -26.50 0.09
N LYS A 42 -11.10 -25.39 0.28
CA LYS A 42 -12.42 -25.16 -0.31
C LYS A 42 -12.36 -25.05 -1.83
N LYS A 43 -11.36 -24.34 -2.38
CA LYS A 43 -11.21 -24.10 -3.83
C LYS A 43 -11.03 -25.40 -4.61
N PHE A 44 -10.23 -26.33 -4.09
CA PHE A 44 -9.91 -27.59 -4.76
C PHE A 44 -10.61 -28.82 -4.18
N ASN A 45 -11.48 -28.65 -3.17
CA ASN A 45 -12.18 -29.72 -2.47
C ASN A 45 -11.25 -30.84 -1.97
N VAL A 46 -10.12 -30.46 -1.39
CA VAL A 46 -9.10 -31.35 -0.83
C VAL A 46 -8.86 -31.04 0.65
N SER A 47 -8.37 -32.01 1.40
CA SER A 47 -8.08 -31.85 2.82
C SER A 47 -6.89 -30.91 3.06
N LYS A 48 -6.93 -30.10 4.12
CA LYS A 48 -5.88 -29.12 4.46
C LYS A 48 -4.50 -29.76 4.59
N GLU A 49 -4.44 -30.99 5.12
CA GLU A 49 -3.20 -31.74 5.37
C GLU A 49 -2.47 -32.12 4.08
N LYS A 50 -3.16 -32.08 2.95
CA LYS A 50 -2.61 -32.39 1.64
C LYS A 50 -2.18 -31.14 0.86
N ILE A 51 -2.34 -29.96 1.43
CA ILE A 51 -2.02 -28.68 0.80
C ILE A 51 -0.77 -28.10 1.44
N GLN A 52 0.17 -27.73 0.59
CA GLN A 52 1.29 -26.89 0.93
C GLN A 52 1.07 -25.52 0.32
N LEU A 53 1.31 -24.46 1.10
CA LEU A 53 1.23 -23.09 0.62
C LEU A 53 2.60 -22.42 0.65
N GLU A 54 2.85 -21.60 -0.36
CA GLU A 54 4.02 -20.74 -0.43
C GLU A 54 3.56 -19.29 -0.59
N GLN A 55 3.89 -18.44 0.37
CA GLN A 55 3.57 -17.02 0.26
C GLN A 55 4.47 -16.39 -0.80
N ASP A 56 3.89 -15.55 -1.65
CA ASP A 56 4.59 -14.73 -2.63
C ASP A 56 5.77 -13.98 -1.98
N ASP A 57 6.96 -14.13 -2.55
CA ASP A 57 8.17 -13.49 -2.05
C ASP A 57 8.26 -12.01 -2.41
N ASP A 58 7.42 -11.52 -3.31
CA ASP A 58 7.32 -10.09 -3.63
C ASP A 58 6.72 -9.25 -2.49
N VAL A 59 6.97 -7.95 -2.60
CA VAL A 59 6.50 -6.93 -1.67
C VAL A 59 5.67 -5.88 -2.39
N LEU A 60 4.71 -5.32 -1.66
CA LEU A 60 3.90 -4.21 -2.15
C LEU A 60 4.76 -2.96 -2.34
N ASP A 61 4.49 -2.23 -3.41
CA ASP A 61 5.10 -0.93 -3.69
C ASP A 61 4.88 0.06 -2.54
N THR A 62 5.85 0.94 -2.30
CA THR A 62 5.77 1.95 -1.22
C THR A 62 4.60 2.91 -1.43
N TRP A 63 4.22 3.18 -2.68
CA TRP A 63 3.05 4.02 -2.97
C TRP A 63 1.73 3.32 -2.68
N PHE A 64 1.70 1.98 -2.59
CA PHE A 64 0.51 1.24 -2.17
C PHE A 64 0.16 1.58 -0.72
N SER A 65 1.11 1.38 0.21
CA SER A 65 0.87 1.69 1.62
C SER A 65 0.70 3.20 1.87
N SER A 66 1.47 4.04 1.18
CA SER A 66 1.34 5.51 1.27
C SER A 66 -0.01 6.01 0.75
N GLY A 67 -0.61 5.32 -0.23
CA GLY A 67 -1.94 5.63 -0.75
C GLY A 67 -3.07 5.35 0.25
N LEU A 68 -2.86 4.46 1.22
CA LEU A 68 -3.84 4.16 2.27
C LEU A 68 -3.81 5.18 3.43
N PHE A 69 -2.79 6.05 3.46
CA PHE A 69 -2.52 6.97 4.56
C PHE A 69 -3.74 7.77 5.07
N PRO A 70 -4.63 8.32 4.20
CA PRO A 70 -5.72 9.17 4.67
C PRO A 70 -6.69 8.52 5.66
N PHE A 71 -6.81 7.20 5.65
CA PHE A 71 -7.75 6.46 6.49
C PHE A 71 -7.07 5.40 7.35
N SER A 72 -5.97 4.79 6.88
CA SER A 72 -5.23 3.80 7.66
C SER A 72 -4.59 4.40 8.92
N SER A 73 -4.15 5.66 8.86
CA SER A 73 -3.62 6.37 10.03
C SER A 73 -4.64 6.59 11.15
N PHE A 74 -5.94 6.50 10.84
CA PHE A 74 -7.01 6.57 11.84
C PHE A 74 -7.52 5.19 12.27
N GLY A 75 -6.86 4.10 11.88
CA GLY A 75 -7.18 2.75 12.34
C GLY A 75 -8.12 1.97 11.44
N TRP A 76 -8.40 2.44 10.22
CA TRP A 76 -9.03 1.60 9.18
C TRP A 76 -8.20 0.31 8.98
N PRO A 77 -8.83 -0.86 8.81
CA PRO A 77 -10.25 -1.10 8.51
C PRO A 77 -11.20 -1.16 9.71
N MET A 78 -10.71 -0.90 10.93
CA MET A 78 -11.58 -0.87 12.11
C MET A 78 -12.40 0.43 12.14
N GLU A 79 -13.64 0.35 12.63
CA GLU A 79 -14.52 1.51 12.82
C GLU A 79 -14.20 2.31 14.10
N THR A 80 -12.97 2.81 14.18
CA THR A 80 -12.50 3.60 15.32
C THR A 80 -13.22 4.96 15.41
N ASP A 81 -13.20 5.56 16.60
CA ASP A 81 -13.73 6.91 16.80
C ASP A 81 -12.92 7.96 16.03
N ASP A 82 -11.61 7.78 15.91
CA ASP A 82 -10.74 8.65 15.13
C ASP A 82 -11.08 8.62 13.65
N LEU A 83 -11.34 7.44 13.07
CA LEU A 83 -11.74 7.32 11.67
C LEU A 83 -13.06 8.06 11.41
N LYS A 84 -14.03 7.94 12.33
CA LYS A 84 -15.32 8.65 12.24
C LYS A 84 -15.16 10.16 12.41
N ARG A 85 -14.18 10.61 13.20
CA ARG A 85 -14.02 12.01 13.55
C ARG A 85 -13.16 12.79 12.55
N PHE A 86 -12.13 12.16 11.99
CA PHE A 86 -11.08 12.85 11.24
C PHE A 86 -10.98 12.46 9.77
N PHE A 87 -11.69 11.43 9.31
CA PHE A 87 -11.78 11.07 7.89
C PHE A 87 -13.19 11.33 7.33
N PRO A 88 -13.31 12.06 6.20
CA PRO A 88 -12.24 12.66 5.41
C PRO A 88 -11.65 13.93 6.02
N THR A 89 -10.40 14.25 5.66
CA THR A 89 -9.75 15.50 6.10
C THR A 89 -10.19 16.68 5.24
N THR A 90 -9.85 17.91 5.64
CA THR A 90 -10.18 19.11 4.85
C THR A 90 -9.08 19.50 3.87
N LEU A 91 -7.81 19.37 4.25
CA LEU A 91 -6.69 19.88 3.47
C LEU A 91 -5.55 18.87 3.41
N LEU A 92 -5.04 18.62 2.19
CA LEU A 92 -3.74 18.00 1.97
C LEU A 92 -2.76 19.05 1.43
N GLU A 93 -1.67 19.29 2.17
CA GLU A 93 -0.54 20.09 1.69
C GLU A 93 0.59 19.19 1.21
N THR A 94 1.09 19.43 0.00
CA THR A 94 2.25 18.71 -0.53
C THR A 94 2.92 19.43 -1.71
N GLY A 95 4.08 18.93 -2.15
CA GLY A 95 4.73 19.37 -3.38
C GLY A 95 4.04 18.82 -4.63
N HIS A 96 4.02 19.61 -5.71
CA HIS A 96 3.44 19.16 -6.99
C HIS A 96 4.21 17.98 -7.64
N ASP A 97 5.41 17.67 -7.17
CA ASP A 97 6.28 16.62 -7.71
C ASP A 97 5.80 15.20 -7.39
N ILE A 98 4.94 15.02 -6.38
CA ILE A 98 4.35 13.72 -6.02
C ILE A 98 2.82 13.67 -6.21
N LEU A 99 2.27 14.60 -7.01
CA LEU A 99 0.83 14.66 -7.30
C LEU A 99 0.29 13.33 -7.84
N PHE A 100 0.95 12.72 -8.84
CA PHE A 100 0.48 11.46 -9.41
C PHE A 100 0.93 10.22 -8.62
N PHE A 101 2.10 10.26 -8.00
CA PHE A 101 2.63 9.12 -7.24
C PHE A 101 1.89 8.93 -5.92
N TRP A 102 1.44 10.02 -5.28
CA TRP A 102 0.83 9.96 -3.96
C TRP A 102 -0.62 10.45 -3.93
N VAL A 103 -0.87 11.70 -4.32
CA VAL A 103 -2.21 12.32 -4.18
C VAL A 103 -3.26 11.56 -4.99
N ALA A 104 -2.96 11.27 -6.26
CA ALA A 104 -3.86 10.50 -7.11
C ALA A 104 -4.08 9.06 -6.59
N ARG A 105 -3.05 8.43 -6.01
CA ARG A 105 -3.19 7.10 -5.38
C ARG A 105 -4.05 7.13 -4.13
N MET A 106 -3.93 8.16 -3.29
CA MET A 106 -4.80 8.37 -2.15
C MET A 106 -6.26 8.51 -2.55
N VAL A 107 -6.54 9.30 -3.60
CA VAL A 107 -7.90 9.45 -4.14
C VAL A 107 -8.42 8.11 -4.67
N MET A 108 -7.64 7.42 -5.50
CA MET A 108 -8.01 6.11 -6.07
C MET A 108 -8.33 5.08 -4.98
N MET A 109 -7.44 4.90 -4.00
CA MET A 109 -7.63 3.91 -2.93
C MET A 109 -8.78 4.27 -1.99
N SER A 110 -8.99 5.56 -1.71
CA SER A 110 -10.09 5.99 -0.84
C SER A 110 -11.46 5.85 -1.51
N LEU A 111 -11.53 5.99 -2.85
CA LEU A 111 -12.75 5.72 -3.59
C LEU A 111 -13.02 4.22 -3.71
N GLU A 112 -11.99 3.38 -3.80
CA GLU A 112 -12.17 1.93 -3.91
C GLU A 112 -12.53 1.27 -2.56
N LEU A 113 -11.91 1.71 -1.46
CA LEU A 113 -11.97 0.98 -0.18
C LEU A 113 -13.07 1.54 0.76
N PRO A 114 -12.98 2.80 1.25
CA PRO A 114 -14.05 3.41 2.06
C PRO A 114 -15.12 4.16 1.24
N ASP A 115 -15.00 4.21 -0.10
CA ASP A 115 -15.91 4.91 -1.03
C ASP A 115 -16.16 6.38 -0.70
N ARG A 116 -15.09 7.11 -0.37
CA ARG A 116 -15.13 8.54 -0.04
C ARG A 116 -13.86 9.24 -0.51
N LEU A 117 -13.98 10.51 -0.89
CA LEU A 117 -12.80 11.33 -1.17
C LEU A 117 -12.00 11.58 0.12
N PRO A 118 -10.66 11.47 0.09
CA PRO A 118 -9.84 11.55 1.30
C PRO A 118 -9.71 12.96 1.88
N PHE A 119 -9.82 13.99 1.04
CA PHE A 119 -9.70 15.40 1.38
C PHE A 119 -10.58 16.25 0.46
N THR A 120 -11.00 17.43 0.92
CA THR A 120 -11.76 18.39 0.11
C THR A 120 -10.87 19.32 -0.71
N ASP A 121 -9.74 19.74 -0.14
CA ASP A 121 -8.82 20.70 -0.75
C ASP A 121 -7.40 20.16 -0.83
N ILE A 122 -6.70 20.51 -1.91
CA ILE A 122 -5.29 20.17 -2.13
C ILE A 122 -4.51 21.46 -2.32
N TYR A 123 -3.54 21.72 -1.44
CA TYR A 123 -2.60 22.82 -1.58
C TYR A 123 -1.25 22.30 -2.09
N LEU A 124 -0.91 22.70 -3.31
CA LEU A 124 0.35 22.32 -3.95
C LEU A 124 1.37 23.44 -3.82
N HIS A 125 2.32 23.28 -2.90
CA HIS A 125 3.39 24.28 -2.72
C HIS A 125 4.49 24.14 -3.78
N ALA A 126 5.26 25.22 -3.95
CA ALA A 126 6.42 25.23 -4.84
C ALA A 126 7.56 24.36 -4.29
N ILE A 127 8.45 23.95 -5.18
CA ILE A 127 9.65 23.18 -4.82
C ILE A 127 10.79 24.16 -4.52
N ILE A 128 11.43 23.98 -3.36
CA ILE A 128 12.59 24.79 -2.98
C ILE A 128 13.78 24.40 -3.87
N ARG A 129 14.50 25.42 -4.34
CA ARG A 129 15.61 25.31 -5.30
C ARG A 129 16.91 25.82 -4.68
N ASP A 130 18.03 25.32 -5.19
CA ASP A 130 19.36 25.83 -4.84
C ASP A 130 19.64 27.20 -5.48
N ALA A 131 20.79 27.80 -5.15
CA ALA A 131 21.23 29.10 -5.67
C ALA A 131 21.36 29.17 -7.20
N HIS A 132 21.39 28.02 -7.88
CA HIS A 132 21.45 27.90 -9.34
C HIS A 132 20.10 27.54 -9.96
N GLY A 133 19.02 27.53 -9.16
CA GLY A 133 17.66 27.23 -9.61
C GLY A 133 17.35 25.75 -9.80
N ARG A 134 18.23 24.83 -9.38
CA ARG A 134 18.01 23.38 -9.47
C ARG A 134 17.20 22.89 -8.27
N LYS A 135 16.35 21.88 -8.47
CA LYS A 135 15.63 21.22 -7.37
C LYS A 135 16.63 20.74 -6.32
N MET A 136 16.38 21.04 -5.05
CA MET A 136 17.19 20.46 -3.97
C MET A 136 16.91 18.97 -3.85
N SER A 137 17.96 18.16 -3.84
CA SER A 137 17.86 16.70 -3.69
C SER A 137 19.13 16.12 -3.10
N LYS A 138 18.98 15.07 -2.28
CA LYS A 138 20.14 14.39 -1.66
C LYS A 138 21.11 13.85 -2.71
N THR A 139 20.60 13.33 -3.82
CA THR A 139 21.39 12.78 -4.94
C THR A 139 22.30 13.84 -5.58
N LEU A 140 21.83 15.09 -5.67
CA LEU A 140 22.61 16.20 -6.22
C LEU A 140 23.54 16.84 -5.18
N GLY A 141 23.41 16.47 -3.89
CA GLY A 141 24.22 17.02 -2.80
C GLY A 141 24.00 18.51 -2.54
N ASN A 142 22.93 19.10 -3.09
CA ASN A 142 22.62 20.53 -3.01
C ASN A 142 21.55 20.85 -1.94
N VAL A 143 21.48 20.03 -0.90
CA VAL A 143 20.54 20.21 0.22
C VAL A 143 21.21 21.06 1.28
N ILE A 144 20.47 22.02 1.83
CA ILE A 144 20.85 22.78 3.01
C ILE A 144 20.13 22.15 4.20
N ASP A 145 20.85 21.85 5.28
CA ASP A 145 20.22 21.39 6.51
C ASP A 145 19.39 22.54 7.10
N PRO A 146 18.09 22.36 7.38
CA PRO A 146 17.29 23.39 8.03
C PRO A 146 17.90 23.91 9.35
N LEU A 147 18.65 23.08 10.08
CA LEU A 147 19.31 23.49 11.33
C LEU A 147 20.44 24.49 11.10
N ASP A 148 21.09 24.47 9.94
CA ASP A 148 22.14 25.44 9.58
C ASP A 148 21.56 26.83 9.28
N VAL A 149 20.25 26.93 9.03
CA VAL A 149 19.56 28.19 8.72
C VAL A 149 18.90 28.80 9.96
N ILE A 150 18.47 27.97 10.91
CA ILE A 150 17.75 28.39 12.11
C ILE A 150 18.69 28.96 13.18
N ASN A 151 19.90 28.40 13.32
CA ASN A 151 20.90 28.81 14.31
C ASN A 151 21.70 30.04 13.88
#